data_AF-A0AAE3GI57-F1
#
_entry.id   AF-A0AAE3GI57-F1
#
_cell.length_a   1.000
_cell.length_b   1.000
_cell.length_c   1.000
_cell.angle_alpha   90.00
_cell.angle_beta   90.00
_cell.angle_gamma   90.00
#
_symmetry.space_group_name_H-M   'P 1'
#
loop_
_entity.id
_entity.type
_entity.pdbx_description
1 polymer ?
#
loop_
_entity_poly.entity_id
_entity_poly.type
_entity_poly.pdbx_seq_one_letter_code
_entity_poly.pdbx_strand_id
1 'polypeptide(L)'
;MQSAPDSTPLGLYDGLSGAALALFRLSDPLYLKVIDRILEKPEPEAMNLFSGRTGLAHLLFEIGEAHQGLAMAEAVHDQASEAGDGSPGGLMNGQSGAAVLFARCRRLTGDDFWRDAHLAAVDRALEAKRHPDQRDLGTGTAGIALALLSGLDWLSERHRETLGHHVADIDVEVMPHGGLIGGHTGLSYAFAQAARAFPELSARADAHLRRVGRYLGSPGLSSTALIGRQSARWFSAVGLWRLVAAGVR
;
A
#
# COMPACT_ATOMS: atom_id res chain seq x y z
N MET A 1 25.26 -8.52 19.88
CA MET A 1 24.25 -8.10 18.88
C MET A 1 23.36 -7.08 19.57
N GLN A 2 23.32 -5.82 19.14
CA GLN A 2 22.45 -4.82 19.77
C GLN A 2 21.00 -5.09 19.37
N SER A 3 20.10 -5.16 20.35
CA SER A 3 18.66 -5.24 20.11
C SER A 3 18.11 -3.84 19.78
N ALA A 4 17.04 -3.77 18.98
CA ALA A 4 16.33 -2.50 18.77
C ALA A 4 15.79 -1.97 20.12
N PRO A 5 15.64 -0.66 20.34
CA PRO A 5 15.04 -0.11 21.56
C PRO A 5 13.59 -0.58 21.77
N ASP A 6 13.13 -0.67 23.02
CA ASP A 6 11.74 -1.05 23.33
C ASP A 6 10.71 -0.05 22.79
N SER A 7 11.10 1.21 22.63
CA SER A 7 10.30 2.26 22.01
C SER A 7 10.17 2.16 20.48
N THR A 8 10.78 1.15 19.84
CA THR A 8 10.70 0.99 18.37
C THR A 8 9.24 0.78 17.94
N PRO A 9 8.71 1.56 16.98
CA PRO A 9 7.34 1.38 16.48
C PRO A 9 7.09 -0.02 15.90
N LEU A 10 5.83 -0.42 15.84
CA LEU A 10 5.42 -1.70 15.24
C LEU A 10 5.13 -1.62 13.74
N GLY A 11 5.03 -0.42 13.17
CA GLY A 11 4.54 -0.24 11.82
C GLY A 11 5.33 -0.91 10.70
N LEU A 12 4.68 -0.99 9.55
CA LEU A 12 5.27 -1.56 8.34
C LEU A 12 6.32 -0.62 7.73
N TYR A 13 6.15 0.70 7.85
CA TYR A 13 7.03 1.69 7.23
C TYR A 13 7.94 2.44 8.22
N ASP A 14 7.61 2.44 9.51
CA ASP A 14 8.37 3.13 10.55
C ASP A 14 8.90 2.21 11.66
N GLY A 15 8.69 0.90 11.55
CA GLY A 15 8.82 -0.01 12.67
C GLY A 15 9.28 -1.43 12.38
N LEU A 16 9.10 -2.27 13.39
CA LEU A 16 9.55 -3.66 13.40
C LEU A 16 8.88 -4.51 12.32
N SER A 17 7.64 -4.22 11.92
CA SER A 17 6.96 -5.03 10.92
C SER A 17 7.64 -4.93 9.54
N GLY A 18 8.12 -3.75 9.17
CA GLY A 18 8.91 -3.57 7.94
C GLY A 18 10.22 -4.35 7.96
N ALA A 19 10.91 -4.32 9.10
CA ALA A 19 12.14 -5.08 9.31
C ALA A 19 11.90 -6.60 9.26
N ALA A 20 10.86 -7.08 9.94
CA ALA A 20 10.48 -8.49 9.92
C ALA A 20 10.15 -8.96 8.51
N LEU A 21 9.36 -8.18 7.76
CA LEU A 21 9.01 -8.53 6.38
C LEU A 21 10.25 -8.60 5.48
N ALA A 22 11.18 -7.66 5.62
CA ALA A 22 12.43 -7.66 4.86
C ALA A 22 13.29 -8.90 5.18
N LEU A 23 13.47 -9.23 6.46
CA LEU A 23 14.22 -10.41 6.90
C LEU A 23 13.57 -11.71 6.42
N PHE A 24 12.25 -11.81 6.53
CA PHE A 24 11.49 -12.96 6.05
C PHE A 24 11.71 -13.19 4.54
N ARG A 25 11.68 -12.12 3.74
CA ARG A 25 11.89 -12.19 2.29
C ARG A 25 13.32 -12.53 1.90
N LEU A 26 14.28 -12.17 2.73
CA LEU A 26 15.69 -12.58 2.58
C LEU A 26 15.95 -14.00 3.12
N SER A 27 14.92 -14.69 3.63
CA SER A 27 15.03 -15.99 4.29
C SER A 27 16.02 -15.97 5.47
N ASP A 28 16.17 -14.80 6.12
CA ASP A 28 17.03 -14.64 7.29
C ASP A 28 16.27 -15.06 8.55
N PRO A 29 16.69 -16.13 9.27
CA PRO A 29 15.98 -16.65 10.44
C PRO A 29 15.82 -15.63 11.58
N LEU A 30 16.54 -14.50 11.55
CA LEU A 30 16.32 -13.41 12.50
C LEU A 30 14.90 -12.85 12.46
N TYR A 31 14.16 -13.04 11.36
CA TYR A 31 12.77 -12.59 11.26
C TYR A 31 11.90 -13.15 12.39
N LEU A 32 12.10 -14.41 12.79
CA LEU A 32 11.33 -15.06 13.86
C LEU A 32 11.46 -14.31 15.19
N LYS A 33 12.68 -13.90 15.54
CA LYS A 33 12.94 -13.12 16.77
C LYS A 33 12.28 -11.75 16.73
N VAL A 34 12.18 -11.15 15.54
CA VAL A 34 11.48 -9.88 15.37
C VAL A 34 9.97 -10.08 15.48
N ILE A 35 9.43 -11.18 14.93
CA ILE A 35 8.02 -11.56 15.09
C ILE A 35 7.67 -11.79 16.55
N ASP A 36 8.43 -12.62 17.28
CA ASP A 36 8.19 -12.87 18.72
C ASP A 36 8.09 -11.55 19.48
N ARG A 37 9.01 -10.63 19.21
CA ARG A 37 9.00 -9.29 19.83
C ARG A 37 7.81 -8.42 19.42
N ILE A 38 7.34 -8.53 18.18
CA ILE A 38 6.14 -7.82 17.73
C ILE A 38 4.92 -8.34 18.49
N LEU A 39 4.80 -9.65 18.66
CA LEU A 39 3.68 -10.31 19.35
C LEU A 39 3.68 -10.06 20.86
N GLU A 40 4.84 -9.82 21.46
CA GLU A 40 4.97 -9.43 22.87
C GLU A 40 4.55 -7.97 23.16
N LYS A 41 4.46 -7.13 22.11
CA LYS A 41 4.11 -5.72 22.26
C LYS A 41 2.60 -5.50 22.19
N PRO A 42 2.08 -4.46 22.86
CA PRO A 42 0.71 -4.02 22.65
C PRO A 42 0.46 -3.70 21.18
N GLU A 43 -0.72 -4.10 20.68
CA GLU A 43 -1.11 -3.81 19.31
C GLU A 43 -1.15 -2.29 19.03
N PRO A 44 -0.83 -1.87 17.80
CA PRO A 44 -0.93 -0.47 17.44
C PRO A 44 -2.40 0.00 17.46
N GLU A 45 -2.64 1.19 18.00
CA GLU A 45 -3.97 1.81 18.03
C GLU A 45 -4.39 2.36 16.66
N ALA A 46 -3.42 2.76 15.84
CA ALA A 46 -3.69 3.31 14.52
C ALA A 46 -4.18 2.22 13.57
N MET A 47 -5.24 2.48 12.79
CA MET A 47 -5.73 1.52 11.80
C MET A 47 -4.82 1.40 10.56
N ASN A 48 -3.95 2.39 10.32
CA ASN A 48 -3.38 2.65 9.01
C ASN A 48 -2.26 1.68 8.56
N LEU A 49 -1.84 1.81 7.30
CA LEU A 49 -0.80 0.97 6.70
C LEU A 49 0.61 1.35 7.16
N PHE A 50 0.86 2.64 7.40
CA PHE A 50 2.19 3.17 7.72
C PHE A 50 2.72 2.66 9.06
N SER A 51 1.99 2.94 10.14
CA SER A 51 2.36 2.65 11.52
C SER A 51 1.40 1.70 12.24
N GLY A 52 0.29 1.33 11.58
CA GLY A 52 -0.87 0.74 12.22
C GLY A 52 -1.17 -0.73 11.93
N ARG A 53 -2.36 -1.15 12.36
CA ARG A 53 -2.91 -2.51 12.26
C ARG A 53 -2.96 -3.02 10.83
N THR A 54 -3.27 -2.18 9.85
CA THR A 54 -3.28 -2.60 8.43
C THR A 54 -1.89 -3.08 7.98
N GLY A 55 -0.83 -2.37 8.38
CA GLY A 55 0.55 -2.76 8.07
C GLY A 55 0.94 -4.09 8.71
N LEU A 56 0.58 -4.26 9.99
CA LEU A 56 0.83 -5.49 10.74
C LEU A 56 0.04 -6.68 10.16
N ALA A 57 -1.23 -6.50 9.81
CA ALA A 57 -2.05 -7.53 9.17
C ALA A 57 -1.42 -8.04 7.87
N HIS A 58 -0.90 -7.13 7.04
CA HIS A 58 -0.20 -7.53 5.82
C HIS A 58 1.08 -8.33 6.08
N LEU A 59 1.84 -7.99 7.13
CA LEU A 59 2.98 -8.81 7.55
C LEU A 59 2.52 -10.21 7.95
N LEU A 60 1.51 -10.32 8.83
CA LEU A 60 0.99 -11.59 9.35
C LEU A 60 0.56 -12.50 8.19
N PHE A 61 -0.16 -11.96 7.21
CA PHE A 61 -0.53 -12.72 6.01
C PHE A 61 0.68 -13.16 5.17
N GLU A 62 1.76 -12.38 5.10
CA GLU A 62 2.97 -12.76 4.35
C GLU A 62 3.74 -13.89 5.01
N ILE A 63 3.78 -13.94 6.34
CA ILE A 63 4.49 -14.97 7.09
C ILE A 63 3.64 -16.24 7.34
N GLY A 64 2.39 -16.26 6.86
CA GLY A 64 1.50 -17.42 6.98
C GLY A 64 0.58 -17.41 8.20
N GLU A 65 0.59 -16.35 9.02
CA GLU A 65 -0.25 -16.19 10.21
C GLU A 65 -1.65 -15.65 9.84
N ALA A 66 -2.37 -16.39 8.98
CA ALA A 66 -3.62 -15.92 8.39
C ALA A 66 -4.72 -15.63 9.43
N HIS A 67 -4.83 -16.45 10.47
CA HIS A 67 -5.84 -16.25 11.53
C HIS A 67 -5.61 -14.93 12.28
N GLN A 68 -4.38 -14.65 12.69
CA GLN A 68 -4.04 -13.39 13.36
C GLN A 68 -4.21 -12.20 12.42
N GLY A 69 -3.82 -12.35 11.15
CA GLY A 69 -4.03 -11.32 10.13
C GLY A 69 -5.50 -10.97 9.91
N LEU A 70 -6.40 -11.97 9.95
CA LEU A 70 -7.85 -11.77 9.84
C LEU A 70 -8.42 -11.06 11.07
N ALA A 71 -8.06 -11.48 12.29
CA ALA A 71 -8.47 -10.79 13.51
C ALA A 71 -8.04 -9.31 13.50
N MET A 72 -6.85 -9.03 12.96
CA MET A 72 -6.35 -7.67 12.82
C MET A 72 -7.11 -6.88 11.74
N ALA A 73 -7.55 -7.54 10.67
CA ALA A 73 -8.41 -6.93 9.66
C ALA A 73 -9.81 -6.64 10.20
N GLU A 74 -10.37 -7.49 11.07
CA GLU A 74 -11.66 -7.25 11.74
C GLU A 74 -11.56 -5.99 12.62
N ALA A 75 -10.50 -5.88 13.41
CA ALA A 75 -10.26 -4.68 14.22
C ALA A 75 -10.09 -3.40 13.36
N VAL A 76 -9.49 -3.51 12.17
CA VAL A 76 -9.43 -2.39 11.21
C VAL A 76 -10.80 -2.06 10.64
N HIS A 77 -11.62 -3.06 10.32
CA HIS A 77 -12.99 -2.88 9.84
C HIS A 77 -13.86 -2.15 10.85
N ASP A 78 -13.81 -2.55 12.11
CA ASP A 78 -14.61 -1.94 13.17
C ASP A 78 -14.21 -0.47 13.36
N GLN A 79 -12.90 -0.20 13.46
CA GLN A 79 -12.39 1.16 13.59
C GLN A 79 -12.68 2.03 12.35
N ALA A 80 -12.58 1.47 11.14
CA ALA A 80 -12.88 2.18 9.90
C ALA A 80 -14.38 2.48 9.75
N SER A 81 -15.25 1.67 10.37
CA SER A 81 -16.69 1.86 10.36
C SER A 81 -17.15 2.97 11.32
N GLU A 82 -16.43 3.15 12.43
CA GLU A 82 -16.63 4.22 13.41
C GLU A 82 -16.00 5.56 13.00
N ALA A 83 -15.09 5.52 12.05
CA ALA A 83 -14.38 6.69 11.55
C ALA A 83 -15.34 7.67 10.83
N GLY A 84 -15.47 8.90 11.35
CA GLY A 84 -16.30 9.95 10.75
C GLY A 84 -15.69 10.59 9.49
N ASP A 85 -16.39 11.57 8.93
CA ASP A 85 -16.12 12.28 7.65
C ASP A 85 -14.71 12.94 7.50
N GLY A 86 -13.86 12.86 8.52
CA GLY A 86 -12.52 13.46 8.57
C GLY A 86 -11.37 12.51 8.27
N SER A 87 -11.62 11.22 8.03
CA SER A 87 -10.53 10.27 7.80
C SER A 87 -9.78 10.51 6.49
N PRO A 88 -8.44 10.36 6.47
CA PRO A 88 -7.68 10.46 5.24
C PRO A 88 -8.11 9.43 4.20
N GLY A 89 -8.10 9.79 2.93
CA GLY A 89 -8.45 8.88 1.83
C GLY A 89 -7.30 7.98 1.37
N GLY A 90 -6.04 8.42 1.48
CA GLY A 90 -4.90 7.76 0.83
C GLY A 90 -4.42 6.45 1.45
N LEU A 91 -3.44 5.80 0.79
CA LEU A 91 -3.03 4.43 1.08
C LEU A 91 -2.31 4.28 2.43
N MET A 92 -1.45 5.24 2.79
CA MET A 92 -0.57 5.08 3.96
C MET A 92 -1.30 5.29 5.27
N ASN A 93 -2.18 6.31 5.31
CA ASN A 93 -2.80 6.82 6.53
C ASN A 93 -4.33 6.73 6.51
N GLY A 94 -4.92 6.16 5.47
CA GLY A 94 -6.33 6.34 5.17
C GLY A 94 -7.09 5.10 4.73
N GLN A 95 -8.32 5.33 4.31
CA GLN A 95 -9.31 4.30 3.95
C GLN A 95 -8.87 3.45 2.75
N SER A 96 -8.06 4.00 1.82
CA SER A 96 -7.50 3.19 0.73
C SER A 96 -6.61 2.05 1.23
N GLY A 97 -5.87 2.25 2.33
CA GLY A 97 -5.07 1.20 2.95
C GLY A 97 -5.93 0.06 3.47
N ALA A 98 -7.00 0.40 4.19
CA ALA A 98 -7.98 -0.57 4.69
C ALA A 98 -8.68 -1.31 3.55
N ALA A 99 -9.07 -0.61 2.48
CA ALA A 99 -9.67 -1.22 1.30
C ALA A 99 -8.76 -2.30 0.68
N VAL A 100 -7.46 -2.02 0.53
CA VAL A 100 -6.49 -3.00 0.01
C VAL A 100 -6.36 -4.21 0.94
N LEU A 101 -6.42 -4.01 2.25
CA LEU A 101 -6.44 -5.08 3.24
C LEU A 101 -7.66 -5.98 3.07
N PHE A 102 -8.87 -5.40 3.04
CA PHE A 102 -10.11 -6.17 2.89
C PHE A 102 -10.17 -6.91 1.55
N ALA A 103 -9.66 -6.31 0.48
CA ALA A 103 -9.52 -7.00 -0.79
C ALA A 103 -8.67 -8.27 -0.68
N ARG A 104 -7.57 -8.20 0.07
CA ARG A 104 -6.73 -9.37 0.36
C ARG A 104 -7.47 -10.39 1.22
N CYS A 105 -8.20 -9.96 2.26
CA CYS A 105 -8.98 -10.86 3.10
C CYS A 105 -10.01 -11.65 2.29
N ARG A 106 -10.74 -11.02 1.35
CA ARG A 106 -11.64 -11.77 0.45
C ARG A 106 -10.89 -12.87 -0.28
N ARG A 107 -9.78 -12.52 -0.94
CA ARG A 107 -9.08 -13.48 -1.80
C ARG A 107 -8.57 -14.68 -1.03
N LEU A 108 -8.17 -14.47 0.22
CA LEU A 108 -7.72 -15.53 1.10
C LEU A 108 -8.87 -16.41 1.62
N THR A 109 -10.03 -15.82 1.91
CA THR A 109 -11.12 -16.50 2.63
C THR A 109 -12.27 -16.98 1.76
N GLY A 110 -12.50 -16.32 0.62
CA GLY A 110 -13.72 -16.54 -0.15
C GLY A 110 -14.94 -15.75 0.35
N ASP A 111 -14.82 -14.98 1.43
CA ASP A 111 -15.97 -14.43 2.17
C ASP A 111 -16.40 -13.04 1.69
N ASP A 112 -17.66 -12.93 1.26
CA ASP A 112 -18.29 -11.72 0.76
C ASP A 112 -18.36 -10.59 1.79
N PHE A 113 -18.29 -10.89 3.09
CA PHE A 113 -18.10 -9.86 4.12
C PHE A 113 -16.93 -8.93 3.80
N TRP A 114 -15.80 -9.51 3.37
CA TRP A 114 -14.59 -8.73 3.03
C TRP A 114 -14.72 -7.96 1.72
N ARG A 115 -15.56 -8.44 0.77
CA ARG A 115 -15.91 -7.65 -0.42
C ARG A 115 -16.66 -6.40 0.00
N ASP A 116 -17.66 -6.55 0.84
CA ASP A 116 -18.55 -5.46 1.22
C ASP A 116 -17.78 -4.43 2.08
N ALA A 117 -16.94 -4.90 3.00
CA ALA A 117 -15.99 -4.07 3.75
C ALA A 117 -15.03 -3.29 2.82
N HIS A 118 -14.51 -3.95 1.78
CA HIS A 118 -13.65 -3.31 0.78
C HIS A 118 -14.39 -2.17 0.06
N LEU A 119 -15.59 -2.43 -0.47
CA LEU A 119 -16.37 -1.43 -1.21
C LEU A 119 -16.73 -0.24 -0.30
N ALA A 120 -17.13 -0.51 0.94
CA ALA A 120 -17.42 0.54 1.91
C ALA A 120 -16.18 1.39 2.27
N ALA A 121 -15.00 0.80 2.33
CA ALA A 121 -13.75 1.54 2.52
C ALA A 121 -13.36 2.37 1.29
N VAL A 122 -13.60 1.84 0.07
CA VAL A 122 -13.41 2.59 -1.18
C VAL A 122 -14.33 3.81 -1.21
N ASP A 123 -15.62 3.65 -0.91
CA ASP A 123 -16.57 4.76 -0.92
C ASP A 123 -16.17 5.88 0.06
N ARG A 124 -15.76 5.50 1.28
CA ARG A 124 -15.21 6.47 2.25
C ARG A 124 -13.93 7.13 1.77
N ALA A 125 -13.03 6.38 1.12
CA ALA A 125 -11.82 6.96 0.52
C ALA A 125 -12.15 7.95 -0.60
N LEU A 126 -13.23 7.70 -1.34
CA LEU A 126 -13.70 8.58 -2.39
C LEU A 126 -14.30 9.88 -1.84
N GLU A 127 -15.03 9.80 -0.73
CA GLU A 127 -15.67 10.92 -0.04
C GLU A 127 -14.71 11.77 0.81
N ALA A 128 -13.59 11.19 1.25
CA ALA A 128 -12.58 11.88 2.05
C ALA A 128 -12.11 13.19 1.39
N LYS A 129 -12.00 14.26 2.19
CA LYS A 129 -11.51 15.56 1.70
C LYS A 129 -10.14 15.41 1.06
N ARG A 130 -10.05 15.75 -0.23
CA ARG A 130 -8.81 15.70 -0.99
C ARG A 130 -8.24 17.09 -1.20
N HIS A 131 -6.91 17.18 -1.15
CA HIS A 131 -6.22 18.27 -1.80
C HIS A 131 -6.15 17.96 -3.30
N PRO A 132 -6.68 18.82 -4.19
CA PRO A 132 -6.72 18.57 -5.64
C PRO A 132 -5.35 18.23 -6.26
N ASP A 133 -4.27 18.68 -5.62
CA ASP A 133 -2.91 18.51 -6.10
C ASP A 133 -2.21 17.25 -5.56
N GLN A 134 -2.83 16.51 -4.62
CA GLN A 134 -2.25 15.30 -4.05
C GLN A 134 -2.52 14.09 -4.93
N ARG A 135 -1.54 13.75 -5.76
CA ARG A 135 -1.61 12.61 -6.68
C ARG A 135 -0.92 11.36 -6.15
N ASP A 136 -0.12 11.50 -5.09
CA ASP A 136 0.80 10.46 -4.61
C ASP A 136 0.10 9.23 -3.99
N LEU A 137 0.91 8.22 -3.63
CA LEU A 137 0.39 6.99 -3.00
C LEU A 137 -0.07 7.23 -1.57
N GLY A 138 0.66 8.06 -0.83
CA GLY A 138 0.49 8.26 0.60
C GLY A 138 -0.89 8.79 0.96
N THR A 139 -1.24 9.93 0.40
CA THR A 139 -2.48 10.65 0.71
C THR A 139 -3.34 10.92 -0.52
N GLY A 140 -2.80 10.69 -1.72
CA GLY A 140 -3.38 11.15 -2.97
C GLY A 140 -4.09 10.11 -3.83
N THR A 141 -4.42 10.55 -5.05
CA THR A 141 -5.17 9.81 -6.06
C THR A 141 -4.58 8.44 -6.41
N ALA A 142 -3.25 8.29 -6.43
CA ALA A 142 -2.64 6.98 -6.73
C ALA A 142 -2.97 5.93 -5.66
N GLY A 143 -3.11 6.33 -4.38
CA GLY A 143 -3.53 5.42 -3.32
C GLY A 143 -4.95 4.90 -3.53
N ILE A 144 -5.87 5.77 -3.94
CA ILE A 144 -7.27 5.43 -4.23
C ILE A 144 -7.37 4.55 -5.48
N ALA A 145 -6.61 4.87 -6.53
CA ALA A 145 -6.54 4.04 -7.73
C ALA A 145 -6.10 2.60 -7.39
N LEU A 146 -5.12 2.44 -6.50
CA LEU A 146 -4.69 1.12 -6.03
C LEU A 146 -5.75 0.41 -5.20
N ALA A 147 -6.50 1.13 -4.36
CA ALA A 147 -7.64 0.55 -3.64
C ALA A 147 -8.66 -0.02 -4.63
N LEU A 148 -9.12 0.78 -5.59
CA LEU A 148 -10.04 0.33 -6.65
C LEU A 148 -9.48 -0.88 -7.43
N LEU A 149 -8.23 -0.81 -7.89
CA LEU A 149 -7.59 -1.91 -8.64
C LEU A 149 -7.49 -3.19 -7.82
N SER A 150 -7.28 -3.11 -6.50
CA SER A 150 -7.19 -4.29 -5.65
C SER A 150 -8.50 -5.09 -5.59
N GLY A 151 -9.60 -4.50 -6.05
CA GLY A 151 -10.92 -5.06 -6.07
C GLY A 151 -11.56 -5.11 -7.46
N LEU A 152 -10.78 -5.13 -8.53
CA LEU A 152 -11.30 -4.86 -9.88
C LEU A 152 -12.52 -5.73 -10.27
N ASP A 153 -12.51 -7.01 -9.90
CA ASP A 153 -13.51 -8.00 -10.33
C ASP A 153 -14.91 -7.75 -9.77
N TRP A 154 -15.01 -7.05 -8.64
CA TRP A 154 -16.29 -6.78 -7.96
C TRP A 154 -16.69 -5.31 -7.99
N LEU A 155 -15.94 -4.45 -8.69
CA LEU A 155 -16.29 -3.05 -8.82
C LEU A 155 -17.58 -2.87 -9.62
N SER A 156 -18.46 -1.98 -9.14
CA SER A 156 -19.59 -1.47 -9.92
C SER A 156 -19.11 -0.65 -11.14
N GLU A 157 -20.00 -0.41 -12.10
CA GLU A 157 -19.67 0.43 -13.27
C GLU A 157 -19.19 1.83 -12.84
N ARG A 158 -19.89 2.45 -11.88
CA ARG A 158 -19.50 3.75 -11.31
C ARG A 158 -18.08 3.72 -10.73
N HIS A 159 -17.71 2.64 -10.02
CA HIS A 159 -16.37 2.51 -9.46
C HIS A 159 -15.32 2.35 -10.56
N ARG A 160 -15.64 1.65 -11.66
CA ARG A 160 -14.75 1.50 -12.82
C ARG A 160 -14.54 2.81 -13.57
N GLU A 161 -15.61 3.59 -13.79
CA GLU A 161 -15.51 4.95 -14.34
C GLU A 161 -14.63 5.84 -13.46
N THR A 162 -14.85 5.78 -12.15
CA THR A 162 -14.06 6.52 -11.15
C THR A 162 -12.58 6.11 -11.17
N LEU A 163 -12.30 4.81 -11.31
CA LEU A 163 -10.93 4.31 -11.51
C LEU A 163 -10.30 4.89 -12.77
N GLY A 164 -11.04 4.95 -13.88
CA GLY A 164 -10.58 5.58 -15.12
C GLY A 164 -10.14 7.04 -14.93
N HIS A 165 -10.94 7.83 -14.19
CA HIS A 165 -10.58 9.20 -13.84
C HIS A 165 -9.31 9.28 -12.99
N HIS A 166 -9.20 8.44 -11.97
CA HIS A 166 -8.02 8.41 -11.10
C HIS A 166 -6.74 7.97 -11.83
N VAL A 167 -6.85 7.01 -12.76
CA VAL A 167 -5.72 6.57 -13.58
C VAL A 167 -5.28 7.67 -14.55
N ALA A 168 -6.24 8.40 -15.14
CA ALA A 168 -5.93 9.56 -15.96
C ALA A 168 -5.21 10.67 -15.16
N ASP A 169 -5.67 10.94 -13.94
CA ASP A 169 -5.09 11.96 -13.05
C ASP A 169 -3.63 11.68 -12.65
N ILE A 170 -3.24 10.40 -12.53
CA ILE A 170 -1.87 10.02 -12.18
C ILE A 170 -0.94 9.89 -13.40
N ASP A 171 -1.45 10.01 -14.63
CA ASP A 171 -0.58 10.09 -15.82
C ASP A 171 0.02 11.48 -15.97
N VAL A 172 0.97 11.78 -15.09
CA VAL A 172 1.68 13.06 -15.05
C VAL A 172 3.06 12.94 -15.68
N GLU A 173 3.44 13.96 -16.44
CA GLU A 173 4.74 14.00 -17.11
C GLU A 173 5.90 14.36 -16.15
N VAL A 174 5.63 15.25 -15.19
CA VAL A 174 6.64 15.82 -14.27
C VAL A 174 6.14 15.74 -12.84
N MET A 175 6.98 15.24 -11.94
CA MET A 175 6.78 15.35 -10.49
C MET A 175 8.06 15.85 -9.82
N PRO A 176 7.94 16.69 -8.78
CA PRO A 176 9.09 17.32 -8.13
C PRO A 176 9.99 16.34 -7.33
N HIS A 177 9.51 15.14 -7.01
CA HIS A 177 10.22 14.19 -6.14
C HIS A 177 10.18 12.75 -6.70
N GLY A 178 11.28 12.00 -6.58
CA GLY A 178 11.37 10.62 -7.06
C GLY A 178 11.01 9.51 -6.05
N GLY A 179 10.54 9.87 -4.85
CA GLY A 179 10.21 8.90 -3.79
C GLY A 179 9.05 7.96 -4.14
N LEU A 180 8.89 6.86 -3.39
CA LEU A 180 7.72 5.99 -3.56
C LEU A 180 6.46 6.65 -3.01
N ILE A 181 6.43 7.01 -1.73
CA ILE A 181 5.17 7.41 -1.07
C ILE A 181 4.62 8.70 -1.66
N GLY A 182 5.47 9.72 -1.82
CA GLY A 182 5.10 11.08 -2.24
C GLY A 182 5.59 11.47 -3.65
N GLY A 183 6.07 10.53 -4.46
CA GLY A 183 6.86 10.86 -5.65
C GLY A 183 6.56 10.03 -6.89
N HIS A 184 7.33 10.29 -7.95
CA HIS A 184 7.11 9.75 -9.28
C HIS A 184 7.19 8.22 -9.35
N THR A 185 8.01 7.60 -8.48
CA THR A 185 8.14 6.14 -8.43
C THR A 185 6.83 5.49 -7.95
N GLY A 186 6.13 6.11 -6.99
CA GLY A 186 4.83 5.62 -6.53
C GLY A 186 3.73 5.77 -7.56
N LEU A 187 3.72 6.89 -8.28
CA LEU A 187 2.78 7.09 -9.40
C LEU A 187 3.02 6.06 -10.50
N SER A 188 4.28 5.88 -10.88
CA SER A 188 4.68 4.88 -11.89
C SER A 188 4.28 3.47 -11.46
N TYR A 189 4.39 3.16 -10.17
CA TYR A 189 3.91 1.91 -9.60
C TYR A 189 2.39 1.75 -9.75
N ALA A 190 1.60 2.74 -9.31
CA ALA A 190 0.15 2.69 -9.44
C ALA A 190 -0.29 2.57 -10.91
N PHE A 191 0.34 3.33 -11.80
CA PHE A 191 0.07 3.29 -13.23
C PHE A 191 0.44 1.94 -13.86
N ALA A 192 1.54 1.32 -13.43
CA ALA A 192 1.91 -0.02 -13.87
C ALA A 192 0.90 -1.08 -13.41
N GLN A 193 0.32 -0.94 -12.20
CA GLN A 193 -0.77 -1.83 -11.77
C GLN A 193 -2.03 -1.62 -12.61
N ALA A 194 -2.36 -0.36 -12.95
CA ALA A 194 -3.46 -0.07 -13.85
C ALA A 194 -3.25 -0.70 -15.24
N ALA A 195 -2.05 -0.61 -15.80
CA ALA A 195 -1.76 -1.19 -17.12
C ALA A 195 -1.83 -2.72 -17.16
N ARG A 196 -1.74 -3.41 -16.02
CA ARG A 196 -1.99 -4.85 -15.94
C ARG A 196 -3.48 -5.19 -16.03
N ALA A 197 -4.34 -4.30 -15.56
CA ALA A 197 -5.79 -4.40 -15.67
C ALA A 197 -6.32 -3.89 -17.03
N PHE A 198 -5.63 -2.90 -17.60
CA PHE A 198 -6.02 -2.17 -18.81
C PHE A 198 -4.85 -2.20 -19.82
N PRO A 199 -4.77 -3.24 -20.67
CA PRO A 199 -3.64 -3.45 -21.58
C PRO A 199 -3.33 -2.25 -22.50
N GLU A 200 -4.32 -1.44 -22.85
CA GLU A 200 -4.18 -0.21 -23.62
C GLU A 200 -3.24 0.82 -22.97
N LEU A 201 -3.03 0.75 -21.65
CA LEU A 201 -2.13 1.65 -20.92
C LEU A 201 -0.66 1.19 -20.95
N SER A 202 -0.34 0.01 -21.48
CA SER A 202 1.00 -0.59 -21.41
C SER A 202 2.10 0.34 -21.95
N ALA A 203 1.87 0.96 -23.11
CA ALA A 203 2.85 1.87 -23.72
C ALA A 203 3.12 3.12 -22.86
N ARG A 204 2.09 3.64 -22.17
CA ARG A 204 2.21 4.76 -21.23
C ARG A 204 2.94 4.31 -19.95
N ALA A 205 2.65 3.11 -19.44
CA ALA A 205 3.32 2.56 -18.27
C ALA A 205 4.83 2.39 -18.53
N ASP A 206 5.20 1.89 -19.70
CA ASP A 206 6.60 1.81 -20.11
C ASP A 206 7.27 3.19 -20.18
N ALA A 207 6.54 4.23 -20.60
CA ALA A 207 7.05 5.59 -20.62
C ALA A 207 7.31 6.11 -19.19
N HIS A 208 6.42 5.83 -18.23
CA HIS A 208 6.64 6.13 -16.80
C HIS A 208 7.87 5.40 -16.25
N LEU A 209 8.00 4.09 -16.51
CA LEU A 209 9.16 3.30 -16.05
C LEU A 209 10.48 3.81 -16.66
N ARG A 210 10.49 4.19 -17.95
CA ARG A 210 11.66 4.82 -18.58
C ARG A 210 12.01 6.17 -17.93
N ARG A 211 11.01 6.97 -17.54
CA ARG A 211 11.23 8.24 -16.81
C ARG A 211 11.85 7.98 -15.45
N VAL A 212 11.34 7.02 -14.68
CA VAL A 212 11.96 6.59 -13.42
C VAL A 212 13.41 6.13 -13.68
N GLY A 213 13.66 5.33 -14.72
CA GLY A 213 15.01 4.91 -15.09
C GLY A 213 15.96 6.07 -15.37
N ARG A 214 15.51 7.08 -16.11
CA ARG A 214 16.28 8.33 -16.35
C ARG A 214 16.53 9.09 -15.05
N TYR A 215 15.49 9.26 -14.22
CA TYR A 215 15.61 9.93 -12.93
C TYR A 215 16.61 9.22 -12.01
N LEU A 216 16.59 7.88 -11.96
CA LEU A 216 17.56 7.14 -11.17
C LEU A 216 18.96 7.30 -11.76
N GLY A 217 19.13 7.29 -13.09
CA GLY A 217 20.41 7.30 -13.80
C GLY A 217 21.20 8.62 -13.84
N SER A 218 20.58 9.77 -13.52
CA SER A 218 21.24 11.08 -13.62
C SER A 218 22.36 11.28 -12.58
N PRO A 219 23.59 11.66 -13.00
CA PRO A 219 24.65 12.08 -12.08
C PRO A 219 24.25 13.39 -11.37
N GLY A 220 24.38 13.43 -10.03
CA GLY A 220 24.13 14.65 -9.24
C GLY A 220 22.78 14.71 -8.52
N LEU A 221 22.07 13.59 -8.38
CA LEU A 221 20.79 13.59 -7.66
C LEU A 221 20.97 13.78 -6.15
N SER A 222 20.09 14.59 -5.56
CA SER A 222 19.95 14.79 -4.12
C SER A 222 19.63 13.48 -3.38
N SER A 223 19.84 13.47 -2.06
CA SER A 223 19.55 12.37 -1.13
C SER A 223 18.18 11.68 -1.34
N THR A 224 17.18 12.40 -1.82
CA THR A 224 15.84 11.90 -2.20
C THR A 224 15.82 10.88 -3.34
N ALA A 225 16.74 10.95 -4.31
CA ALA A 225 16.83 9.94 -5.37
C ALA A 225 17.59 8.69 -4.92
N LEU A 226 18.47 8.83 -3.93
CA LEU A 226 19.12 7.70 -3.26
C LEU A 226 18.06 6.87 -2.51
N ILE A 227 17.13 7.55 -1.81
CA ILE A 227 15.95 6.94 -1.20
C ILE A 227 15.08 6.27 -2.27
N GLY A 228 14.85 6.91 -3.43
CA GLY A 228 14.12 6.30 -4.56
C GLY A 228 14.77 5.02 -5.11
N ARG A 229 16.10 4.99 -5.27
CA ARG A 229 16.86 3.79 -5.69
C ARG A 229 16.81 2.68 -4.63
N GLN A 230 16.94 3.04 -3.35
CA GLN A 230 16.85 2.08 -2.25
C GLN A 230 15.43 1.54 -2.09
N SER A 231 14.42 2.40 -2.14
CA SER A 231 13.00 2.02 -2.18
C SER A 231 12.73 1.06 -3.33
N ALA A 232 13.06 1.39 -4.59
CA ALA A 232 12.80 0.51 -5.73
C ALA A 232 13.45 -0.88 -5.58
N ARG A 233 14.68 -0.95 -5.06
CA ARG A 233 15.34 -2.23 -4.75
C ARG A 233 14.69 -2.96 -3.57
N TRP A 234 14.28 -2.23 -2.55
CA TRP A 234 13.56 -2.76 -1.39
C TRP A 234 12.18 -3.30 -1.80
N PHE A 235 11.42 -2.63 -2.66
CA PHE A 235 10.13 -3.13 -3.16
C PHE A 235 10.26 -4.38 -4.02
N SER A 236 11.29 -4.46 -4.87
CA SER A 236 11.61 -5.66 -5.64
C SER A 236 12.08 -6.83 -4.75
N ALA A 237 12.88 -6.55 -3.71
CA ALA A 237 13.37 -7.56 -2.77
C ALA A 237 12.31 -8.04 -1.76
N VAL A 238 11.46 -7.13 -1.29
CA VAL A 238 10.41 -7.38 -0.30
C VAL A 238 9.12 -7.92 -0.96
N GLY A 239 9.06 -7.96 -2.29
CA GLY A 239 7.92 -8.50 -3.03
C GLY A 239 6.61 -7.77 -2.73
N LEU A 240 6.66 -6.49 -2.32
CA LEU A 240 5.47 -5.68 -2.05
C LEU A 240 4.61 -5.51 -3.31
N TRP A 241 5.21 -5.68 -4.50
CA TRP A 241 4.49 -5.88 -5.76
C TRP A 241 3.41 -6.95 -5.63
N ARG A 242 3.61 -8.01 -4.84
CA ARG A 242 2.61 -9.06 -4.57
C ARG A 242 1.50 -8.65 -3.61
N LEU A 243 1.67 -7.65 -2.74
CA LEU A 243 0.57 -7.19 -1.88
C LEU A 243 -0.57 -6.59 -2.69
N VAL A 244 -0.23 -5.87 -3.77
CA VAL A 244 -1.21 -5.32 -4.72
C VAL A 244 -1.42 -6.26 -5.92
N ALA A 245 -0.39 -6.95 -6.42
CA ALA A 245 -0.52 -7.90 -7.54
C ALA A 245 -1.27 -9.18 -7.16
N ALA A 246 -1.33 -9.55 -5.88
CA ALA A 246 -2.26 -10.58 -5.42
C ALA A 246 -3.72 -10.12 -5.61
N GLY A 247 -3.99 -8.83 -5.81
CA GLY A 247 -5.31 -8.27 -6.13
C GLY A 247 -5.55 -7.86 -7.58
N VAL A 248 -4.65 -8.20 -8.51
CA VAL A 248 -4.82 -7.96 -9.95
C VAL A 248 -4.43 -9.22 -10.74
N ARG A 249 -5.08 -10.35 -10.45
CA ARG A 249 -4.89 -11.61 -11.18
C ARG A 249 -6.21 -12.18 -11.61
#